data_AF-A0A835B8D5-F1
#
_entry.id   AF-A0A835B8D5-F1
#
_cell.length_a   1.000
_cell.length_b   1.000
_cell.length_c   1.000
_cell.angle_alpha   90.00
_cell.angle_beta   90.00
_cell.angle_gamma   90.00
#
_symmetry.space_group_name_H-M   'P 1'
#
loop_
_entity.id
_entity.type
_entity.pdbx_description
1 polymer ?
#
loop_
_entity_poly.entity_id
_entity_poly.type
_entity_poly.pdbx_seq_one_letter_code
_entity_poly.pdbx_strand_id
1 'polypeptide(L)' 'MRTSFTLLIVVALVVQYSGTYCRVLPPSPGACNPTSCFTNCHNSIGVGAIGECVAGGCQCTYCTPPKSK' A
#
# COMPACT_ATOMS: atom_id res chain seq x y z
N MET A 1 9.91 -15.14 -30.82
CA MET A 1 8.95 -15.96 -30.04
C MET A 1 9.06 -15.72 -28.54
N ARG A 2 10.24 -15.57 -27.94
CA ARG A 2 10.41 -15.33 -26.48
C ARG A 2 9.85 -13.99 -25.98
N THR A 3 10.01 -12.92 -26.74
CA THR A 3 9.54 -11.56 -26.38
C THR A 3 8.03 -11.43 -26.25
N SER A 4 7.27 -12.22 -27.03
CA SER A 4 5.80 -12.22 -26.96
C SER A 4 5.28 -12.79 -25.64
N PHE A 5 5.89 -13.89 -25.16
CA PHE A 5 5.55 -14.48 -23.87
C PHE A 5 5.91 -13.57 -22.69
N THR A 6 7.05 -12.88 -22.76
CA THR A 6 7.45 -11.92 -21.71
C THR A 6 6.46 -10.75 -21.62
N LEU A 7 6.01 -10.22 -22.76
CA LEU A 7 4.99 -9.18 -22.83
C LEU A 7 3.65 -9.66 -22.23
N LEU A 8 3.21 -10.88 -22.54
CA LEU A 8 1.98 -11.45 -21.96
C LEU A 8 2.07 -11.62 -20.44
N ILE A 9 3.22 -12.03 -19.91
CA ILE A 9 3.45 -12.15 -18.46
C ILE A 9 3.42 -10.76 -17.80
N VAL A 10 4.08 -9.77 -18.38
CA VAL A 10 4.07 -8.39 -17.86
C VAL A 10 2.67 -7.80 -17.89
N VAL A 11 1.91 -7.98 -18.98
CA VAL A 11 0.52 -7.52 -19.06
C VAL A 11 -0.37 -8.24 -18.05
N ALA A 12 -0.20 -9.56 -17.86
CA ALA A 12 -0.92 -10.31 -16.84
C ALA A 12 -0.57 -9.85 -15.41
N LEU A 13 0.71 -9.59 -15.12
CA LEU A 13 1.15 -9.04 -13.83
C LEU A 13 0.55 -7.65 -13.57
N VAL A 14 0.53 -6.77 -14.57
CA VAL A 14 -0.06 -5.42 -14.45
C VAL A 14 -1.58 -5.50 -14.27
N VAL A 15 -2.28 -6.38 -15.01
CA VAL A 15 -3.72 -6.61 -14.87
C VAL A 15 -4.07 -7.17 -13.48
N GLN A 16 -3.28 -8.11 -12.95
CA GLN A 16 -3.48 -8.68 -11.60
C GLN A 16 -3.19 -7.64 -10.50
N TYR A 17 -2.19 -6.77 -10.70
CA TYR A 17 -1.86 -5.68 -9.77
C TYR A 17 -2.86 -4.52 -9.78
N SER A 18 -3.68 -4.41 -10.83
CA SER A 18 -4.68 -3.34 -10.97
C SER A 18 -5.84 -3.49 -9.98
N GLY A 19 -5.94 -4.64 -9.28
CA GLY A 19 -6.96 -4.88 -8.28
C GLY A 19 -6.63 -4.36 -6.88
N THR A 20 -5.36 -4.15 -6.55
CA THR A 20 -4.96 -3.65 -5.22
C THR A 20 -5.16 -2.14 -5.16
N TYR A 21 -6.23 -1.72 -4.49
CA TYR A 21 -6.47 -0.32 -4.22
C TYR A 21 -5.64 0.12 -3.01
N CYS A 22 -4.49 0.71 -3.28
CA CYS A 22 -3.64 1.31 -2.25
C CYS A 22 -4.10 2.74 -1.98
N ARG A 23 -4.34 3.05 -0.71
CA ARG A 23 -4.77 4.36 -0.22
C ARG A 23 -3.74 4.89 0.76
N VAL A 24 -3.39 6.16 0.58
CA VAL A 24 -2.54 6.90 1.51
C VAL A 24 -3.44 7.83 2.32
N LEU A 25 -3.37 7.73 3.64
CA LEU A 25 -4.07 8.65 4.53
C LEU A 25 -3.25 9.95 4.67
N PRO A 26 -3.93 11.08 4.88
CA PRO A 26 -3.27 12.33 5.22
C PRO A 26 -2.37 12.13 6.45
N PRO A 27 -1.18 12.72 6.47
CA PRO A 27 -0.24 12.53 7.56
C PRO A 27 -0.78 13.23 8.81
N SER A 28 -0.67 12.55 9.96
CA SER A 28 -1.07 13.13 11.24
C SER A 28 0.04 14.03 11.77
N PRO A 29 -0.20 15.34 11.97
CA PRO A 29 0.82 16.29 12.43
C PRO A 29 1.25 15.98 13.86
N GLY A 30 2.56 15.95 14.11
CA GLY A 30 3.14 15.71 15.43
C GLY A 30 4.49 15.01 15.38
N ALA A 31 5.04 14.71 16.56
CA ALA A 31 6.27 13.94 16.69
C ALA A 31 6.06 12.55 16.05
N CYS A 32 6.74 12.29 14.93
CA CYS A 32 6.61 11.01 14.26
C CYS A 32 7.63 10.02 14.80
N ASN A 33 7.14 8.90 15.32
CA ASN A 33 7.97 7.76 15.67
C ASN A 33 7.54 6.57 14.79
N PRO A 34 8.44 6.01 13.96
CA PRO A 34 8.11 5.02 12.94
C PRO A 34 7.50 3.75 13.54
N THR A 35 7.99 3.30 14.70
CA THR A 35 7.48 2.09 15.37
C THR A 35 6.05 2.27 15.85
N SER A 36 5.75 3.41 16.48
CA SER A 36 4.38 3.71 16.92
C SER A 36 3.47 4.02 15.74
N CYS A 37 3.98 4.67 14.69
CA CYS A 37 3.24 5.01 13.49
C CYS A 37 2.76 3.72 12.79
N PHE A 38 3.68 2.80 12.49
CA PHE A 38 3.35 1.50 11.93
C PHE A 38 2.34 0.73 12.79
N THR A 39 2.59 0.61 14.10
CA THR A 39 1.70 -0.11 15.01
C THR A 39 0.30 0.49 15.04
N ASN A 40 0.20 1.82 15.04
CA ASN A 40 -1.08 2.52 15.07
C ASN A 40 -1.83 2.39 13.74
N CYS A 41 -1.14 2.51 12.60
CA CYS A 41 -1.73 2.24 11.28
C CYS A 41 -2.23 0.80 11.19
N HIS A 42 -1.42 -0.17 11.64
CA HIS A 42 -1.76 -1.58 11.64
C HIS A 42 -2.96 -1.91 12.55
N ASN A 43 -3.05 -1.26 13.72
CA ASN A 43 -4.18 -1.44 14.64
C ASN A 43 -5.45 -0.70 14.18
N SER A 44 -5.32 0.49 13.59
CA SER A 44 -6.46 1.32 13.19
C SER A 44 -7.09 0.88 11.87
N ILE A 45 -6.26 0.45 10.91
CA ILE A 45 -6.70 0.08 9.57
C ILE A 45 -6.81 -1.44 9.44
N GLY A 46 -5.85 -2.18 10.00
CA GLY A 46 -5.79 -3.63 9.95
C GLY A 46 -4.49 -4.16 9.35
N VAL A 47 -4.42 -5.49 9.29
CA VAL A 47 -3.29 -6.24 8.70
C VAL A 47 -3.04 -5.82 7.25
N GLY A 48 -1.79 -5.45 6.95
CA GLY A 48 -1.37 -4.94 5.63
C GLY A 48 -1.28 -3.41 5.52
N ALA A 49 -1.61 -2.67 6.58
CA ALA A 49 -1.32 -1.25 6.68
C ALA A 49 0.14 -1.02 7.11
N ILE A 50 0.77 -0.04 6.47
CA ILE A 50 2.16 0.39 6.68
C ILE A 50 2.14 1.85 7.12
N GLY A 51 2.89 2.21 8.15
CA GLY A 51 3.04 3.58 8.62
C GLY A 51 4.45 4.09 8.35
N GLU A 52 4.58 5.22 7.67
CA GLU A 52 5.84 5.87 7.37
C GLU A 52 5.88 7.29 7.95
N CYS A 53 7.06 7.72 8.41
CA CYS A 53 7.25 9.08 8.90
C CYS A 53 7.66 10.00 7.76
N VAL A 54 6.83 11.00 7.47
CA VAL A 54 7.08 12.06 6.47
C VAL A 54 7.21 13.42 7.16
N ALA A 55 7.60 14.45 6.42
CA ALA A 55 7.76 15.81 6.97
C ALA A 55 6.48 16.38 7.64
N GLY A 56 5.30 15.86 7.29
CA GLY A 56 4.00 16.20 7.89
C GLY A 56 3.57 15.31 9.06
N GLY A 57 4.40 14.36 9.49
CA GLY A 57 4.11 13.42 10.58
C GLY A 57 3.89 11.97 10.11
N CYS A 58 3.05 11.22 10.82
CA CYS A 58 2.81 9.80 10.52
C CYS A 58 1.84 9.62 9.35
N GLN A 59 2.30 9.01 8.25
CA GLN A 59 1.52 8.72 7.05
C GLN A 59 1.23 7.22 6.96
N CYS A 60 -0.05 6.84 7.05
CA CYS A 60 -0.46 5.46 6.87
C CYS A 60 -0.79 5.18 5.40
N THR A 61 -0.25 4.10 4.86
CA THR A 61 -0.59 3.55 3.54
C THR A 61 -1.18 2.17 3.74
N TYR A 62 -2.27 1.83 3.06
CA TYR A 62 -2.83 0.49 3.11
C TYR A 62 -3.39 0.08 1.75
N CYS A 63 -3.18 -1.17 1.40
CA CYS A 63 -3.69 -1.74 0.16
C CYS A 63 -4.81 -2.72 0.50
N THR A 64 -6.02 -2.41 0.04
CA THR A 64 -7.10 -3.38 0.11
C THR A 64 -7.04 -4.29 -1.12
N PRO A 65 -7.13 -5.61 -0.95
CA PRO A 65 -7.31 -6.50 -2.09
C PRO A 65 -8.56 -6.09 -2.87
N PRO A 66 -8.60 -6.36 -4.19
CA PRO A 66 -9.81 -6.12 -4.96
C PRO A 66 -10.94 -6.89 -4.29
N LYS A 67 -12.07 -6.22 -4.03
CA LYS A 67 -13.28 -6.93 -3.63
C LYS A 67 -13.61 -7.90 -4.76
N SER A 68 -13.34 -9.20 -4.56
CA SER A 68 -13.85 -10.24 -5.43
C SER A 68 -15.35 -10.05 -5.55
N LYS A 69 -15.81 -9.70 -6.75
CA LYS A 69 -17.23 -9.61 -7.09
C LYS A 69 -17.67 -10.92 -7.69
#